data_AF-A0A6P5APK5-F1
#
_entry.id   AF-A0A6P5APK5-F1
#
_cell.length_a   1.000
_cell.length_b   1.000
_cell.length_c   1.000
_cell.angle_alpha   90.00
_cell.angle_beta   90.00
_cell.angle_gamma   90.00
#
_symmetry.space_group_name_H-M   'P 1'
#
loop_
_entity.id
_entity.type
_entity.pdbx_description
1 polymer ?
#
loop_
_entity_poly.entity_id
_entity_poly.type
_entity_poly.pdbx_seq_one_letter_code
_entity_poly.pdbx_strand_id
1 'polypeptide(L)'
;MLLYIVFFVALATGQVTDDLDTDGDGHLNINEVTAKLNLTAVVYALDTDGDMQFTVAEALEYFDHHMINQLDTNHDHMLSFQELMDGLTLADLFAYYDANDDGFLYGSEADKIYQMYAAQQNAANPMP
;
A
#
# COMPACT_ATOMS: atom_id res chain seq x y z
N MET A 1 -7.73 -7.92 -25.89
CA MET A 1 -8.39 -6.93 -25.03
C MET A 1 -7.28 -6.19 -24.33
N LEU A 2 -7.01 -4.94 -24.74
CA LEU A 2 -5.91 -4.16 -24.17
C LEU A 2 -6.34 -3.77 -22.76
N LEU A 3 -5.72 -4.40 -21.76
CA LEU A 3 -5.89 -4.07 -20.34
C LEU A 3 -5.39 -2.63 -20.18
N TYR A 4 -6.33 -1.71 -20.01
CA TYR A 4 -6.00 -0.35 -19.63
C TYR A 4 -5.40 -0.44 -18.23
N ILE A 5 -4.08 -0.39 -18.15
CA ILE A 5 -3.37 0.05 -16.95
C ILE A 5 -3.94 1.43 -16.68
N VAL A 6 -4.97 1.51 -15.84
CA VAL A 6 -5.40 2.77 -15.26
C VAL A 6 -4.32 3.09 -14.26
N PHE A 7 -3.24 3.66 -14.78
CA PHE A 7 -2.23 4.39 -14.06
C PHE A 7 -2.95 5.63 -13.48
N PHE A 8 -3.79 5.43 -12.47
CA PHE A 8 -4.03 6.48 -11.49
C PHE A 8 -2.73 6.56 -10.69
N VAL A 9 -1.73 7.21 -11.28
CA VAL A 9 -0.87 8.08 -10.50
C VAL A 9 -1.79 9.21 -10.03
N ALA A 10 -2.61 8.89 -9.03
CA ALA A 10 -2.95 9.89 -8.05
C ALA A 10 -1.61 10.20 -7.40
N LEU A 11 -0.92 11.22 -7.92
CA LEU A 11 -0.13 12.08 -7.05
C LEU A 11 -1.05 12.29 -5.85
N ALA A 12 -0.69 11.74 -4.69
CA ALA A 12 -1.50 11.91 -3.50
C ALA A 12 -1.79 13.40 -3.40
N THR A 13 -3.05 13.78 -3.56
CA THR A 13 -3.41 15.20 -3.59
C THR A 13 -2.93 15.78 -2.26
N GLY A 14 -2.47 17.03 -2.20
CA GLY A 14 -1.93 17.59 -0.95
C GLY A 14 -2.82 17.37 0.29
N GLN A 15 -4.14 17.23 0.09
CA GLN A 15 -5.07 16.86 1.16
C GLN A 15 -4.89 15.45 1.75
N VAL A 16 -4.49 14.47 0.95
CA VAL A 16 -4.18 13.09 1.40
C VAL A 16 -2.85 13.07 2.14
N THR A 17 -1.87 13.87 1.69
CA THR A 17 -0.59 13.98 2.38
C THR A 17 -0.77 14.65 3.74
N ASP A 18 -1.50 15.77 3.79
CA ASP A 18 -1.76 16.54 5.02
C ASP A 18 -2.62 15.79 6.05
N ASP A 19 -3.45 14.84 5.62
CA ASP A 19 -4.29 14.05 6.55
C ASP A 19 -3.55 12.85 7.16
N LEU A 20 -2.49 12.37 6.50
CA LEU A 20 -1.64 11.30 7.01
C LEU A 20 -0.49 11.87 7.86
N ASP A 21 0.20 12.90 7.36
CA ASP A 21 1.20 13.71 8.07
C ASP A 21 0.49 14.65 9.05
N THR A 22 0.21 14.15 10.26
CA THR A 22 -0.69 14.80 11.21
C THR A 22 0.00 15.95 11.95
N ASP A 23 1.31 15.87 12.15
CA ASP A 23 2.07 16.96 12.77
C ASP A 23 2.64 17.96 11.75
N GLY A 24 2.58 17.64 10.45
CA GLY A 24 2.91 18.52 9.34
C GLY A 24 4.41 18.78 9.22
N ASP A 25 5.24 17.85 9.72
CA ASP A 25 6.69 17.98 9.69
C ASP A 25 7.30 17.58 8.32
N GLY A 26 6.48 17.02 7.42
CA GLY A 26 6.87 16.56 6.09
C GLY A 26 7.40 15.13 6.04
N HIS A 27 7.35 14.40 7.15
CA HIS A 27 7.82 13.02 7.28
C HIS A 27 6.74 12.15 7.92
N LEU A 28 6.53 10.95 7.39
CA LEU A 28 5.61 10.00 7.98
C LEU A 28 6.34 9.13 8.99
N ASN A 29 5.91 9.18 10.24
CA ASN A 29 6.36 8.22 11.25
C ASN A 29 5.40 7.03 11.36
N ILE A 30 5.85 5.95 12.01
CA ILE A 30 5.05 4.73 12.17
C ILE A 30 3.71 4.97 12.89
N ASN A 31 3.63 5.93 13.82
CA ASN A 31 2.39 6.22 14.55
C ASN A 31 1.35 6.85 13.64
N GLU A 32 1.77 7.73 12.73
CA GLU A 32 0.88 8.35 11.74
C GLU A 32 0.34 7.32 10.75
N VAL A 33 1.22 6.46 10.24
CA VAL A 33 0.83 5.37 9.34
C VAL A 33 -0.13 4.41 10.06
N THR A 34 0.20 3.94 11.25
CA THR A 34 -0.64 2.98 11.98
C THR A 34 -1.94 3.57 12.54
N ALA A 35 -2.01 4.88 12.74
CA ALA A 35 -3.23 5.55 13.20
C ALA A 35 -4.29 5.70 12.11
N LYS A 36 -3.89 5.80 10.84
CA LYS A 36 -4.78 6.12 9.71
C LYS A 36 -4.87 5.02 8.67
N LEU A 37 -3.77 4.32 8.39
CA LEU A 37 -3.73 3.25 7.41
C LEU A 37 -4.27 1.96 8.01
N ASN A 38 -5.10 1.27 7.25
CA ASN A 38 -5.62 -0.04 7.58
C ASN A 38 -5.26 -1.00 6.44
N LEU A 39 -4.36 -1.95 6.73
CA LEU A 39 -3.84 -2.85 5.70
C LEU A 39 -4.96 -3.63 4.99
N THR A 40 -5.98 -4.08 5.73
CA THR A 40 -7.15 -4.74 5.15
C THR A 40 -7.88 -3.81 4.18
N ALA A 41 -8.19 -2.59 4.59
CA ALA A 41 -8.87 -1.63 3.71
C ALA A 41 -8.04 -1.28 2.47
N VAL A 42 -6.72 -1.20 2.60
CA VAL A 42 -5.79 -1.00 1.48
C VAL A 42 -5.85 -2.16 0.51
N VAL A 43 -5.71 -3.43 0.95
CA VAL A 43 -5.71 -4.57 0.02
C VAL A 43 -7.05 -4.67 -0.73
N TYR A 44 -8.17 -4.43 -0.05
CA TYR A 44 -9.49 -4.35 -0.71
C TYR A 44 -9.59 -3.20 -1.70
N ALA A 45 -8.95 -2.06 -1.42
CA ALA A 45 -8.97 -0.90 -2.31
C ALA A 45 -8.07 -1.07 -3.54
N LEU A 46 -6.99 -1.85 -3.42
CA LEU A 46 -6.04 -2.14 -4.50
C LEU A 46 -6.51 -3.27 -5.42
N ASP A 47 -7.41 -4.15 -4.96
CA ASP A 47 -8.04 -5.22 -5.74
C ASP A 47 -9.08 -4.65 -6.72
N THR A 48 -8.60 -4.21 -7.89
CA THR A 48 -9.44 -3.53 -8.88
C THR A 48 -10.34 -4.46 -9.69
N ASP A 49 -9.99 -5.74 -9.83
CA ASP A 49 -10.76 -6.74 -10.55
C ASP A 49 -11.66 -7.59 -9.63
N GLY A 50 -11.46 -7.49 -8.32
CA GLY A 50 -12.35 -7.99 -7.29
C GLY A 50 -12.23 -9.50 -7.08
N ASP A 51 -11.09 -10.09 -7.42
CA ASP A 51 -10.85 -11.52 -7.31
C ASP A 51 -10.23 -11.93 -5.95
N MET A 52 -9.94 -10.94 -5.09
CA MET A 52 -9.38 -11.09 -3.74
C MET A 52 -7.98 -11.72 -3.70
N GLN A 53 -7.22 -11.54 -4.77
CA GLN A 53 -5.85 -12.04 -4.91
C GLN A 53 -5.06 -11.07 -5.80
N PHE A 54 -3.73 -11.08 -5.68
CA PHE A 54 -2.86 -10.33 -6.57
C PHE A 54 -2.01 -11.30 -7.36
N THR A 55 -1.99 -11.15 -8.67
CA THR A 55 -0.98 -11.81 -9.48
C THR A 55 0.40 -11.26 -9.16
N VAL A 56 1.46 -12.01 -9.46
CA VAL A 56 2.84 -11.51 -9.34
C VAL A 56 3.03 -10.17 -10.06
N ALA A 57 2.36 -9.96 -11.20
CA ALA A 57 2.48 -8.71 -11.95
C ALA A 57 1.90 -7.51 -11.21
N GLU A 58 0.77 -7.68 -10.51
CA GLU A 58 0.16 -6.63 -9.69
C GLU A 58 0.95 -6.40 -8.40
N ALA A 59 1.39 -7.48 -7.75
CA ALA A 59 2.19 -7.40 -6.54
C ALA A 59 3.54 -6.70 -6.77
N LEU A 60 4.14 -6.84 -7.96
CA LEU A 60 5.41 -6.19 -8.33
C LEU A 60 5.34 -4.66 -8.40
N GLU A 61 4.15 -4.07 -8.39
CA GLU A 61 3.98 -2.61 -8.30
C GLU A 61 4.25 -2.05 -6.89
N TYR A 62 4.16 -2.92 -5.87
CA TYR A 62 4.27 -2.57 -4.47
C TYR A 62 5.46 -3.24 -3.79
N PHE A 63 5.72 -4.51 -4.14
CA PHE A 63 6.71 -5.37 -3.50
C PHE A 63 7.69 -5.94 -4.52
N ASP A 64 8.89 -6.29 -4.06
CA ASP A 64 9.85 -6.99 -4.90
C ASP A 64 9.58 -8.51 -4.92
N HIS A 65 10.29 -9.22 -5.80
CA HIS A 65 10.19 -10.68 -5.88
C HIS A 65 10.52 -11.40 -4.56
N HIS A 66 11.38 -10.81 -3.72
CA HIS A 66 11.77 -11.45 -2.46
C HIS A 66 10.60 -11.43 -1.48
N MET A 67 9.98 -10.27 -1.28
CA MET A 67 8.81 -10.10 -0.44
C MET A 67 7.63 -10.93 -0.96
N ILE A 68 7.38 -10.95 -2.27
CA ILE A 68 6.32 -11.79 -2.86
C ILE A 68 6.54 -13.26 -2.51
N ASN A 69 7.76 -13.78 -2.64
CA ASN A 69 8.05 -15.18 -2.29
C ASN A 69 7.92 -15.46 -0.78
N GLN A 70 8.08 -14.45 0.08
CA GLN A 70 7.87 -14.62 1.53
C GLN A 70 6.39 -14.68 1.90
N LEU A 71 5.54 -13.97 1.15
CA LEU A 71 4.10 -13.89 1.38
C LEU A 71 3.34 -15.03 0.69
N ASP A 72 3.80 -15.52 -0.47
CA ASP A 72 3.25 -16.68 -1.19
C ASP A 72 3.55 -18.00 -0.45
N THR A 73 2.84 -18.21 0.67
CA THR A 73 3.07 -19.37 1.55
C THR A 73 2.61 -20.67 0.92
N ASN A 74 1.58 -20.62 0.06
CA ASN A 74 1.00 -21.79 -0.56
C ASN A 74 1.70 -22.17 -1.90
N HIS A 75 2.56 -21.29 -2.42
CA HIS A 75 3.35 -21.42 -3.64
C HIS A 75 2.49 -21.57 -4.91
N ASP A 76 1.34 -20.91 -4.97
CA ASP A 76 0.45 -20.91 -6.13
C ASP A 76 0.75 -19.79 -7.14
N HIS A 77 1.79 -18.98 -6.86
CA HIS A 77 2.20 -17.82 -7.66
C HIS A 77 1.14 -16.71 -7.72
N MET A 78 0.29 -16.63 -6.71
CA MET A 78 -0.62 -15.54 -6.43
C MET A 78 -0.45 -15.12 -4.96
N LEU A 79 -0.82 -13.88 -4.64
CA LEU A 79 -0.91 -13.42 -3.26
C LEU A 79 -2.36 -13.26 -2.90
N SER A 80 -2.90 -14.23 -2.17
CA SER A 80 -4.24 -14.09 -1.62
C SER A 80 -4.28 -13.02 -0.53
N PHE A 81 -5.46 -12.44 -0.29
CA PHE A 81 -5.64 -11.53 0.84
C PHE A 81 -5.26 -12.17 2.18
N GLN A 82 -5.53 -13.47 2.34
CA GLN A 82 -5.18 -14.19 3.56
C GLN A 82 -3.67 -14.21 3.78
N GLU A 83 -2.89 -14.48 2.73
CA GLU A 83 -1.43 -14.46 2.77
C GLU A 83 -0.87 -13.07 3.11
N LEU A 84 -1.47 -12.01 2.56
CA LEU A 84 -1.12 -10.65 2.92
C LEU A 84 -1.47 -10.33 4.39
N MET A 85 -2.67 -10.68 4.85
CA MET A 85 -3.09 -10.39 6.23
C MET A 85 -2.34 -11.20 7.28
N ASP A 86 -1.91 -12.42 6.95
CA ASP A 86 -1.16 -13.29 7.86
C ASP A 86 0.35 -13.01 7.83
N GLY A 87 0.88 -12.62 6.67
CA GLY A 87 2.31 -12.47 6.44
C GLY A 87 2.84 -11.03 6.54
N LEU A 88 1.95 -10.03 6.53
CA LEU A 88 2.33 -8.61 6.52
C LEU A 88 1.60 -7.83 7.61
N THR A 89 2.36 -7.12 8.44
CA THR A 89 1.80 -6.10 9.33
C THR A 89 2.06 -4.69 8.78
N LEU A 90 1.36 -3.68 9.31
CA LEU A 90 1.66 -2.28 8.98
C LEU A 90 3.10 -1.88 9.38
N ALA A 91 3.64 -2.49 10.43
CA ALA A 91 5.02 -2.26 10.84
C ALA A 91 6.02 -2.87 9.83
N ASP A 92 5.74 -4.07 9.33
CA ASP A 92 6.56 -4.71 8.29
C ASP A 92 6.49 -3.91 6.97
N LEU A 93 5.30 -3.44 6.60
CA LEU A 93 5.09 -2.57 5.45
C LEU A 93 5.87 -1.25 5.58
N PHE A 94 5.82 -0.64 6.75
CA PHE A 94 6.58 0.59 7.04
C PHE A 94 8.09 0.34 6.92
N ALA A 95 8.59 -0.69 7.60
CA ALA A 95 10.00 -1.06 7.58
C ALA A 95 10.49 -1.47 6.17
N TYR A 96 9.60 -2.02 5.33
CA TYR A 96 9.92 -2.33 3.95
C TYR A 96 10.17 -1.08 3.10
N TYR A 97 9.44 0.01 3.35
CA TYR A 97 9.62 1.28 2.63
C TYR A 97 10.65 2.22 3.28
N ASP A 98 10.96 2.05 4.56
CA ASP A 98 12.02 2.75 5.27
C ASP A 98 13.40 2.20 4.86
N ALA A 99 13.83 2.55 3.66
CA ALA A 99 15.03 1.98 3.06
C ALA A 99 16.31 2.43 3.78
N ASN A 100 16.27 3.57 4.46
CA ASN A 100 17.39 4.16 5.17
C ASN A 100 17.40 3.83 6.69
N ASP A 101 16.31 3.24 7.21
CA ASP A 101 16.12 2.80 8.61
C ASP A 101 16.26 3.96 9.61
N ASP A 102 15.79 5.16 9.25
CA ASP A 102 15.79 6.35 10.10
C ASP A 102 14.50 6.51 10.92
N GLY A 103 13.50 5.66 10.67
CA GLY A 103 12.20 5.66 11.35
C GLY A 103 11.18 6.64 10.75
N PHE A 104 11.48 7.24 9.60
CA PHE A 104 10.65 8.21 8.92
C PHE A 104 10.59 7.94 7.41
N LEU A 105 9.40 8.09 6.83
CA LEU A 105 9.23 7.99 5.37
C LEU A 105 9.01 9.38 4.79
N TYR A 106 9.82 9.73 3.79
CA TYR A 106 9.69 10.99 3.06
C TYR A 106 10.18 10.84 1.62
N GLY A 107 9.83 11.80 0.77
CA GLY A 107 10.14 11.72 -0.66
C GLY A 107 9.64 10.41 -1.27
N SER A 108 10.55 9.66 -1.91
CA SER A 108 10.20 8.39 -2.57
C SER A 108 9.80 7.26 -1.63
N GLU A 109 10.22 7.29 -0.37
CA GLU A 109 9.86 6.27 0.63
C GLU A 109 8.38 6.39 1.01
N ALA A 110 7.88 7.63 1.10
CA ALA A 110 6.49 7.90 1.44
C ALA A 110 5.51 7.75 0.26
N ASP A 111 5.98 7.85 -0.99
CA ASP A 111 5.13 7.86 -2.20
C ASP A 111 4.16 6.66 -2.25
N LYS A 112 4.64 5.46 -1.89
CA LYS A 112 3.83 4.24 -1.91
C LYS A 112 2.82 4.18 -0.77
N ILE A 113 3.20 4.64 0.42
CA ILE A 113 2.28 4.75 1.56
C ILE A 113 1.16 5.74 1.26
N TYR A 114 1.47 6.88 0.64
CA TYR A 114 0.45 7.84 0.23
C TYR A 114 -0.48 7.28 -0.86
N GLN A 115 0.02 6.51 -1.82
CA GLN A 115 -0.82 5.83 -2.82
C GLN A 115 -1.79 4.83 -2.16
N MET A 116 -1.30 4.02 -1.23
CA MET A 116 -2.11 3.08 -0.46
C MET A 116 -3.18 3.81 0.37
N TYR A 117 -2.81 4.90 1.04
CA TYR A 117 -3.74 5.70 1.82
C TYR A 117 -4.81 6.36 0.92
N ALA A 118 -4.42 6.90 -0.23
CA ALA A 118 -5.36 7.45 -1.21
C ALA A 118 -6.35 6.39 -1.70
N ALA A 119 -5.88 5.17 -2.00
CA ALA A 119 -6.73 4.05 -2.41
C ALA A 119 -7.75 3.71 -1.31
N GLN A 120 -7.31 3.59 -0.06
CA GLN A 120 -8.19 3.36 1.09
C GLN A 120 -9.28 4.45 1.20
N GLN A 121 -8.89 5.73 1.10
CA GLN A 121 -9.84 6.85 1.22
C GLN A 121 -10.85 6.86 0.07
N ASN A 122 -10.41 6.55 -1.16
CA ASN A 122 -11.29 6.46 -2.34
C ASN A 122 -12.29 5.30 -2.22
N ALA A 123 -11.87 4.16 -1.65
CA ALA A 123 -12.75 3.04 -1.39
C ALA A 123 -13.76 3.33 -0.27
N ALA A 124 -13.36 4.09 0.76
CA ALA A 124 -14.23 4.49 1.86
C ALA A 124 -15.26 5.57 1.47
N ASN A 125 -14.95 6.38 0.46
CA ASN A 125 -15.83 7.45 -0.03
C ASN A 125 -15.95 7.38 -1.56
N PRO A 126 -16.69 6.39 -2.11
CA PRO A 126 -16.87 6.26 -3.54
C PRO A 126 -17.52 7.55 -4.06
N MET A 127 -16.84 8.25 -4.98
CA MET A 127 -17.39 9.46 -5.57
C MET A 127 -18.80 9.17 -6.13
N PRO A 128 -19.81 10.01 -5.84
CA PRO A 128 -21.19 9.81 -6.29
C PRO A 128 -21.37 9.92 -7.80
#